data_AF-A0A7W4Z4S3-F1
#
_entry.id   AF-A0A7W4Z4S3-F1
#
_cell.length_a   1.000
_cell.length_b   1.000
_cell.length_c   1.000
_cell.angle_alpha   90.00
_cell.angle_beta   90.00
_cell.angle_gamma   90.00
#
_symmetry.space_group_name_H-M   'P 1'
#
loop_
_entity.id
_entity.type
_entity.pdbx_description
1 polymer ?
#
loop_
_entity_poly.entity_id
_entity_poly.type
_entity_poly.pdbx_seq_one_letter_code
_entity_poly.pdbx_strand_id
1 'polypeptide(L)'
;MTRLRVAPLACLLLLATSLIALPVGTAGAAGPDPLQRAGQKVRWHHTTYSDADDVRLTAKGKVRGGKRSLQLQAKFPGGWRTFARGHSKKSGRFQVTGTLKWYGTHRVRLHAGGRHAFNRATKVHVRPSWEPRGKAKFHGFTKTRGHRYLFNPCQVIRYQVNDAEVGPTGRELAKQAMEQVAWATGIKVKYAGTTKVVPFRHKRTKLRKGVDLVIAWAREDRIKQFRGTTVGGLGGPLWGRAAIARKGHRKVWLTQSAGVTLNTDQWSNGTQYPAWDGPAFTVGQVLLHEIGHAFGLRHVKKHPDQLMYPSNGLPDPDGVFRARYSRGDLAGMQQSGLAAGCVRKAYWRSRTARVAPAPIPEPMPVTTPRG
;
A
#
# COMPACT_ATOMS: atom_id res chain seq x y z
N MET A 1 -34.44 8.56 63.83
CA MET A 1 -34.01 7.90 65.07
C MET A 1 -32.58 8.34 65.37
N THR A 2 -32.38 8.78 66.59
CA THR A 2 -31.35 9.71 67.05
C THR A 2 -30.35 8.98 67.95
N ARG A 3 -29.04 9.28 67.81
CA ARG A 3 -27.96 9.17 68.83
C ARG A 3 -27.59 7.73 69.27
N LEU A 4 -26.37 7.37 69.67
CA LEU A 4 -25.31 7.98 70.50
C LEU A 4 -23.92 7.78 69.85
N ARG A 5 -22.93 8.70 69.84
CA ARG A 5 -22.18 9.43 70.89
C ARG A 5 -21.19 8.56 71.70
N VAL A 6 -19.87 8.72 71.46
CA VAL A 6 -18.87 9.46 72.31
C VAL A 6 -18.02 8.43 73.10
N ALA A 7 -16.71 8.52 73.36
CA ALA A 7 -15.56 9.30 72.87
C ALA A 7 -14.28 8.63 73.48
N PRO A 8 -13.25 9.34 74.00
CA PRO A 8 -11.86 9.28 73.49
C PRO A 8 -10.85 8.75 74.53
N LEU A 9 -9.57 8.68 74.15
CA LEU A 9 -8.37 9.15 74.88
C LEU A 9 -7.12 8.31 74.59
N ALA A 10 -6.03 9.06 74.43
CA ALA A 10 -4.68 8.63 74.11
C ALA A 10 -3.89 8.19 75.35
N CYS A 11 -2.81 7.44 75.16
CA CYS A 11 -1.59 7.61 75.96
C CYS A 11 -0.32 7.03 75.32
N LEU A 12 0.72 7.89 75.32
CA LEU A 12 2.19 7.77 75.28
C LEU A 12 2.89 6.40 75.03
N LEU A 13 3.83 6.29 74.07
CA LEU A 13 5.27 6.69 74.04
C LEU A 13 6.23 5.65 74.67
N LEU A 14 7.10 5.06 73.85
CA LEU A 14 8.44 4.59 74.24
C LEU A 14 9.38 4.63 73.02
N LEU A 15 10.45 5.41 73.15
CA LEU A 15 11.59 5.52 72.24
C LEU A 15 12.53 4.32 72.41
N ALA A 16 13.01 3.76 71.31
CA ALA A 16 14.25 2.99 71.28
C ALA A 16 15.07 3.37 70.03
N THR A 17 16.14 4.12 70.27
CA THR A 17 17.21 4.42 69.32
C THR A 17 18.05 3.17 69.05
N SER A 18 18.34 2.87 67.79
CA SER A 18 19.46 2.00 67.41
C SER A 18 20.13 2.52 66.15
N LEU A 19 21.35 3.02 66.33
CA LEU A 19 22.33 3.33 65.31
C LEU A 19 22.72 2.05 64.57
N ILE A 20 22.51 1.99 63.25
CA ILE A 20 23.25 1.06 62.39
C ILE A 20 23.75 1.82 61.16
N ALA A 21 25.06 1.66 60.93
CA ALA A 21 25.90 2.37 59.98
C ALA A 21 25.44 2.27 58.52
N LEU A 22 25.58 3.39 57.81
CA LEU A 22 25.51 3.44 56.35
C LEU A 22 26.70 2.64 55.76
N PRO A 23 26.49 1.67 54.87
CA PRO A 23 27.58 1.16 54.07
C PRO A 23 28.01 2.25 53.10
N VAL A 24 29.27 2.67 53.21
CA VAL A 24 29.99 3.44 52.19
C VAL A 24 29.91 2.64 50.90
N GLY A 25 29.03 3.07 50.00
CA GLY A 25 28.93 2.53 48.65
C GLY A 25 30.25 2.79 47.95
N THR A 26 31.04 1.74 47.80
CA THR A 26 32.17 1.74 46.87
C THR A 26 31.61 2.12 45.50
N ALA A 27 32.15 3.19 44.92
CA ALA A 27 31.87 3.59 43.56
C ALA A 27 32.29 2.44 42.64
N GLY A 28 31.35 1.53 42.35
CA GLY A 28 31.50 0.51 41.34
C GLY A 28 31.75 1.23 40.03
N ALA A 29 33.01 1.19 39.58
CA ALA A 29 33.42 1.68 38.28
C ALA A 29 32.38 1.23 37.24
N ALA A 30 31.74 2.22 36.60
CA ALA A 30 30.79 1.98 35.54
C ALA A 30 31.46 1.05 34.51
N GLY A 31 31.05 -0.22 34.52
CA GLY A 31 31.53 -1.20 33.57
C GLY A 31 31.34 -0.64 32.17
N PRO A 32 32.29 -0.86 31.24
CA PRO A 32 32.20 -0.30 29.90
C PRO A 32 30.85 -0.68 29.27
N ASP A 33 30.12 0.34 28.78
CA ASP A 33 28.86 0.23 28.03
C ASP A 33 28.87 -1.06 27.18
N PRO A 34 27.84 -1.94 27.22
CA PRO A 34 27.77 -3.20 26.46
C PRO A 34 28.02 -3.07 24.93
N LEU A 35 28.06 -1.86 24.41
CA LEU A 35 28.50 -1.51 23.06
C LEU A 35 30.03 -1.52 22.84
N GLN A 36 30.85 -1.56 23.89
CA GLN A 36 32.33 -1.53 23.79
C GLN A 36 32.94 -2.91 23.47
N ARG A 37 32.33 -4.03 23.89
CA ARG A 37 32.98 -5.35 23.87
C ARG A 37 32.67 -6.30 22.71
N ALA A 38 31.88 -5.93 21.70
CA ALA A 38 31.64 -6.86 20.59
C ALA A 38 31.44 -6.14 19.26
N GLY A 39 31.93 -6.78 18.18
CA GLY A 39 32.15 -6.25 16.83
C GLY A 39 30.98 -5.52 16.16
N GLN A 40 30.75 -5.78 14.87
CA GLN A 40 29.75 -5.06 14.09
C GLN A 40 28.33 -5.33 14.63
N LYS A 41 27.85 -4.49 15.56
CA LYS A 41 26.50 -4.53 16.15
C LYS A 41 25.60 -3.53 15.44
N VAL A 42 24.46 -4.01 14.95
CA VAL A 42 23.38 -3.21 14.36
C VAL A 42 22.11 -3.52 15.13
N ARG A 43 21.48 -2.50 15.71
CA ARG A 43 20.16 -2.56 16.33
C ARG A 43 19.14 -1.93 15.38
N TRP A 44 18.02 -2.63 15.20
CA TRP A 44 16.90 -2.18 14.39
C TRP A 44 15.80 -1.65 15.30
N HIS A 45 15.31 -0.44 15.04
CA HIS A 45 14.15 0.11 15.72
C HIS A 45 12.91 -0.11 14.85
N HIS A 46 11.81 -0.51 15.50
CA HIS A 46 10.47 -0.70 14.91
C HIS A 46 10.51 -1.46 13.57
N THR A 47 10.57 -2.78 13.64
CA THR A 47 10.52 -3.66 12.45
C THR A 47 9.09 -4.01 12.04
N THR A 48 8.09 -3.46 12.71
CA THR A 48 6.67 -3.57 12.36
C THR A 48 6.05 -2.20 12.49
N TYR A 49 5.35 -1.73 11.44
CA TYR A 49 4.60 -0.48 11.43
C TYR A 49 3.47 -0.53 10.40
N SER A 50 2.50 0.34 10.57
CA SER A 50 1.35 0.54 9.71
C SER A 50 1.51 1.77 8.80
N ASP A 51 0.53 2.02 7.93
CA ASP A 51 0.41 3.26 7.15
C ASP A 51 -0.10 4.46 7.95
N ALA A 52 -0.64 4.23 9.16
CA ALA A 52 -0.96 5.29 10.12
C ALA A 52 0.24 5.71 10.97
N ASP A 53 1.28 4.86 11.06
CA ASP A 53 2.49 5.15 11.83
C ASP A 53 3.47 6.05 11.04
N ASP A 54 4.43 6.65 11.75
CA ASP A 54 5.61 7.24 11.12
C ASP A 54 6.50 6.12 10.54
N VAL A 55 6.32 5.85 9.24
CA VAL A 55 6.85 4.74 8.44
C VAL A 55 8.39 4.78 8.30
N ARG A 56 9.13 4.72 9.40
CA ARG A 56 10.58 4.89 9.47
C ARG A 56 11.26 3.66 10.02
N LEU A 57 12.04 2.99 9.16
CA LEU A 57 13.00 2.00 9.61
C LEU A 57 14.30 2.69 10.02
N THR A 58 14.71 2.53 11.28
CA THR A 58 15.98 3.08 11.77
C THR A 58 16.95 1.98 12.19
N ALA A 59 18.17 2.02 11.65
CA ALA A 59 19.29 1.19 12.06
C ALA A 59 20.31 2.04 12.84
N LYS A 60 20.69 1.59 14.04
CA LYS A 60 21.72 2.24 14.86
C LYS A 60 22.81 1.24 15.22
N GLY A 61 24.03 1.70 15.43
CA GLY A 61 25.11 0.79 15.84
C GLY A 61 26.51 1.37 15.69
N LYS A 62 27.49 0.45 15.61
CA LYS A 62 28.90 0.78 15.42
C LYS A 62 29.50 -0.12 14.34
N VAL A 63 30.31 0.47 13.46
CA VAL A 63 31.04 -0.23 12.39
C VAL A 63 32.55 -0.06 12.57
N ARG A 64 33.32 -1.03 12.06
CA ARG A 64 34.79 -0.94 12.01
C ARG A 64 35.23 -0.03 10.84
N GLY A 65 36.43 0.53 10.96
CA GLY A 65 37.04 1.37 9.92
C GLY A 65 36.55 2.83 9.90
N GLY A 66 36.01 3.33 11.02
CA GLY A 66 35.70 4.75 11.21
C GLY A 66 34.55 5.26 10.33
N LYS A 67 34.79 6.34 9.57
CA LYS A 67 33.79 7.00 8.70
C LYS A 67 33.54 6.15 7.45
N ARG A 68 32.29 5.73 7.24
CA ARG A 68 31.89 4.77 6.20
C ARG A 68 30.56 5.19 5.56
N SER A 69 30.42 4.96 4.26
CA SER A 69 29.11 5.00 3.60
C SER A 69 28.30 3.77 4.01
N LEU A 70 27.05 4.02 4.42
CA LEU A 70 26.08 3.01 4.83
C LEU A 70 24.85 3.09 3.95
N GLN A 71 24.29 1.92 3.64
CA GLN A 71 23.11 1.81 2.77
C GLN A 71 22.07 0.92 3.42
N LEU A 72 20.86 1.46 3.62
CA LEU A 72 19.68 0.65 3.89
C LEU A 72 19.12 0.15 2.56
N GLN A 73 19.03 -1.16 2.43
CA GLN A 73 18.62 -1.84 1.22
C GLN A 73 17.47 -2.82 1.48
N ALA A 74 16.52 -2.90 0.56
CA ALA A 74 15.47 -3.92 0.56
C ALA A 74 15.76 -4.96 -0.53
N LYS A 75 15.42 -6.23 -0.26
CA LYS A 75 15.62 -7.34 -1.19
C LYS A 75 14.47 -7.42 -2.17
N PHE A 76 14.80 -7.44 -3.46
CA PHE A 76 13.88 -7.67 -4.57
C PHE A 76 14.31 -8.91 -5.37
N PRO A 77 13.46 -9.43 -6.28
CA PRO A 77 13.88 -10.43 -7.28
C PRO A 77 15.05 -9.94 -8.16
N GLY A 78 15.22 -8.62 -8.25
CA GLY A 78 16.32 -7.93 -8.94
C GLY A 78 17.67 -7.97 -8.24
N GLY A 79 17.70 -8.29 -6.94
CA GLY A 79 18.83 -7.98 -6.08
C GLY A 79 18.45 -7.00 -4.98
N TRP A 80 19.45 -6.44 -4.31
CA TRP A 80 19.25 -5.46 -3.25
C TRP A 80 19.13 -4.06 -3.85
N ARG A 81 18.18 -3.26 -3.38
CA ARG A 81 18.02 -1.86 -3.80
C ARG A 81 18.06 -0.94 -2.59
N THR A 82 18.89 0.10 -2.68
CA THR A 82 19.03 1.12 -1.65
C THR A 82 17.81 2.03 -1.60
N PHE A 83 17.24 2.21 -0.41
CA PHE A 83 16.14 3.14 -0.17
C PHE A 83 16.50 4.25 0.83
N ALA A 84 17.62 4.11 1.56
CA ALA A 84 18.20 5.16 2.37
C ALA A 84 19.73 5.03 2.41
N ARG A 85 20.41 6.16 2.56
CA ARG A 85 21.86 6.25 2.71
C ARG A 85 22.17 7.01 3.98
N GLY A 86 23.33 6.73 4.56
CA GLY A 86 23.86 7.48 5.69
C GLY A 86 25.34 7.21 5.86
N HIS A 87 25.91 7.74 6.93
CA HIS A 87 27.33 7.61 7.21
C HIS A 87 27.57 7.26 8.67
N SER A 88 28.64 6.51 8.95
CA SER A 88 29.18 6.44 10.31
C SER A 88 30.08 7.64 10.62
N LYS A 89 30.18 7.99 11.90
CA LYS A 89 31.12 8.98 12.42
C LYS A 89 32.55 8.43 12.41
N LYS A 90 33.56 9.26 12.69
CA LYS A 90 34.97 8.82 12.89
C LYS A 90 35.08 7.69 13.93
N SER A 91 34.25 7.72 14.97
CA SER A 91 34.15 6.67 15.99
C SER A 91 33.48 5.36 15.52
N GLY A 92 33.03 5.28 14.27
CA GLY A 92 32.28 4.16 13.72
C GLY A 92 30.80 4.12 14.12
N ARG A 93 30.33 4.99 15.04
CA ARG A 93 28.91 5.05 15.43
C ARG A 93 28.05 5.59 14.28
N PHE A 94 26.84 5.06 14.13
CA PHE A 94 25.91 5.51 13.09
C PHE A 94 24.44 5.44 13.52
N GLN A 95 23.61 6.21 12.83
CA GLN A 95 22.17 6.08 12.76
C GLN A 95 21.76 6.34 11.30
N VAL A 96 21.04 5.41 10.69
CA VAL A 96 20.51 5.55 9.33
C VAL A 96 19.01 5.27 9.37
N THR A 97 18.22 6.17 8.81
CA THR A 97 16.76 6.07 8.78
C THR A 97 16.27 6.13 7.33
N GLY A 98 15.26 5.33 7.00
CA GLY A 98 14.62 5.34 5.70
C GLY A 98 13.19 4.83 5.76
N THR A 99 12.41 5.12 4.72
CA THR A 99 10.97 4.81 4.68
C THR A 99 10.66 3.68 3.70
N LEU A 100 9.85 2.71 4.11
CA LEU A 100 9.29 1.66 3.24
C LEU A 100 7.77 1.80 3.18
N LYS A 101 7.28 2.64 2.27
CA LYS A 101 5.85 2.95 2.13
C LYS A 101 5.12 1.98 1.20
N TRP A 102 5.14 0.69 1.53
CA TRP A 102 4.28 -0.31 0.87
C TRP A 102 4.11 -1.57 1.72
N TYR A 103 2.91 -2.16 1.68
CA TYR A 103 2.57 -3.29 2.52
C TYR A 103 3.35 -4.55 2.15
N GLY A 104 3.52 -5.41 3.15
CA GLY A 104 4.12 -6.74 3.01
C GLY A 104 5.27 -6.97 3.98
N THR A 105 5.92 -8.11 3.78
CA THR A 105 7.12 -8.47 4.55
C THR A 105 8.35 -8.28 3.69
N HIS A 106 9.23 -7.40 4.12
CA HIS A 106 10.43 -7.00 3.38
C HIS A 106 11.67 -7.53 4.09
N ARG A 107 12.53 -8.25 3.36
CA ARG A 107 13.88 -8.54 3.85
C ARG A 107 14.74 -7.31 3.59
N VAL A 108 15.23 -6.67 4.65
CA VAL A 108 16.04 -5.46 4.59
C VAL A 108 17.44 -5.74 5.11
N ARG A 109 18.42 -4.93 4.71
CA ARG A 109 19.77 -4.96 5.26
C ARG A 109 20.39 -3.58 5.39
N LEU A 110 21.27 -3.44 6.37
CA LEU A 110 22.28 -2.41 6.40
C LEU A 110 23.53 -2.98 5.73
N HIS A 111 24.02 -2.28 4.72
CA HIS A 111 25.18 -2.65 3.94
C HIS A 111 26.27 -1.57 4.03
N ALA A 112 27.51 -2.00 4.22
CA ALA A 112 28.70 -1.20 4.01
C ALA A 112 29.70 -2.00 3.15
N GLY A 113 30.15 -1.44 2.02
CA GLY A 113 31.16 -2.05 1.14
C GLY A 113 32.60 -1.67 1.54
N GLY A 114 33.60 -2.16 0.78
CA GLY A 114 35.03 -1.86 0.99
C GLY A 114 35.73 -2.75 2.04
N ARG A 115 36.94 -2.37 2.48
CA ARG A 115 37.69 -3.09 3.55
C ARG A 115 36.83 -3.23 4.81
N HIS A 116 36.68 -4.40 5.42
CA HIS A 116 35.69 -4.65 6.50
C HIS A 116 34.21 -4.52 6.06
N ALA A 117 33.88 -4.87 4.82
CA ALA A 117 32.51 -4.92 4.35
C ALA A 117 31.63 -5.74 5.30
N PHE A 118 30.37 -5.33 5.46
CA PHE A 118 29.41 -6.10 6.24
C PHE A 118 27.99 -5.93 5.75
N ASN A 119 27.19 -6.93 6.13
CA ASN A 119 25.77 -6.97 5.91
C ASN A 119 25.11 -7.41 7.21
N ARG A 120 24.14 -6.64 7.70
CA ARG A 120 23.21 -7.08 8.76
C ARG A 120 21.81 -6.96 8.22
N ALA A 121 21.04 -8.03 8.29
CA ALA A 121 19.70 -8.11 7.72
C ALA A 121 18.65 -8.31 8.81
N THR A 122 17.43 -7.86 8.53
CA THR A 122 16.24 -8.17 9.33
C THR A 122 15.01 -8.30 8.42
N LYS A 123 13.88 -8.72 8.98
CA LYS A 123 12.57 -8.65 8.32
C LYS A 123 11.83 -7.42 8.84
N VAL A 124 11.15 -6.72 7.95
CA VAL A 124 10.28 -5.59 8.27
C VAL A 124 8.88 -5.91 7.79
N HIS A 125 7.90 -5.70 8.65
CA HIS A 125 6.49 -5.92 8.37
C HIS A 125 5.79 -4.58 8.25
N VAL A 126 5.27 -4.30 7.06
CA VAL A 126 4.49 -3.10 6.79
C VAL A 126 3.06 -3.53 6.57
N ARG A 127 2.15 -3.08 7.45
CA ARG A 127 0.76 -3.55 7.46
C ARG A 127 -0.19 -2.38 7.19
N PRO A 128 -1.40 -2.64 6.67
CA PRO A 128 -2.46 -1.65 6.76
C PRO A 128 -2.80 -1.37 8.24
N SER A 129 -3.28 -0.17 8.52
CA SER A 129 -3.80 0.27 9.83
C SER A 129 -5.17 -0.33 10.18
N TRP A 130 -5.77 -1.05 9.24
CA TRP A 130 -6.98 -1.84 9.44
C TRP A 130 -6.69 -3.33 9.25
N GLU A 131 -7.54 -4.19 9.81
CA GLU A 131 -7.46 -5.63 9.58
C GLU A 131 -8.16 -6.00 8.25
N PRO A 132 -7.44 -6.46 7.20
CA PRO A 132 -8.06 -6.72 5.91
C PRO A 132 -8.94 -7.97 5.96
N ARG A 133 -10.15 -7.88 5.40
CA ARG A 133 -11.13 -8.97 5.43
C ARG A 133 -10.76 -10.13 4.51
N GLY A 134 -11.26 -11.32 4.85
CA GLY A 134 -11.13 -12.51 4.04
C GLY A 134 -9.75 -13.14 4.00
N LYS A 135 -9.52 -13.97 2.98
CA LYS A 135 -8.31 -14.80 2.84
C LYS A 135 -7.45 -14.32 1.68
N ALA A 136 -6.13 -14.37 1.85
CA ALA A 136 -5.16 -13.94 0.85
C ALA A 136 -5.29 -14.67 -0.51
N LYS A 137 -5.84 -15.88 -0.54
CA LYS A 137 -6.06 -16.65 -1.77
C LYS A 137 -7.27 -16.18 -2.60
N PHE A 138 -8.13 -15.32 -2.06
CA PHE A 138 -9.33 -14.83 -2.73
C PHE A 138 -9.01 -13.66 -3.64
N HIS A 139 -8.24 -13.94 -4.70
CA HIS A 139 -7.94 -12.99 -5.76
C HIS A 139 -7.80 -13.71 -7.09
N GLY A 140 -7.84 -12.93 -8.17
CA GLY A 140 -7.51 -13.42 -9.50
C GLY A 140 -6.94 -12.31 -10.36
N PHE A 141 -6.58 -12.66 -11.59
CA PHE A 141 -6.02 -11.72 -12.54
C PHE A 141 -6.78 -11.71 -13.86
N THR A 142 -6.94 -10.51 -14.42
CA THR A 142 -7.42 -10.30 -15.79
C THR A 142 -6.39 -10.84 -16.77
N LYS A 143 -6.83 -11.68 -17.70
CA LYS A 143 -5.97 -12.37 -18.66
C LYS A 143 -6.39 -12.07 -20.09
N THR A 144 -5.41 -12.05 -20.98
CA THR A 144 -5.64 -12.24 -22.42
C THR A 144 -4.68 -13.29 -22.95
N ARG A 145 -5.19 -14.21 -23.77
CA ARG A 145 -4.42 -15.35 -24.29
C ARG A 145 -3.67 -16.12 -23.18
N GLY A 146 -4.35 -16.37 -22.05
CA GLY A 146 -3.79 -17.09 -20.90
C GLY A 146 -2.78 -16.32 -20.04
N HIS A 147 -2.38 -15.11 -20.43
CA HIS A 147 -1.38 -14.31 -19.71
C HIS A 147 -2.04 -13.12 -19.02
N ARG A 148 -1.65 -12.85 -17.77
CA ARG A 148 -2.22 -11.74 -16.99
C ARG A 148 -1.68 -10.37 -17.41
N TYR A 149 -2.50 -9.34 -17.24
CA TYR A 149 -2.09 -7.94 -17.31
C TYR A 149 -1.40 -7.49 -16.02
N LEU A 150 -0.41 -6.61 -16.16
CA LEU A 150 0.17 -5.82 -15.07
C LEU A 150 0.95 -4.64 -15.61
N PHE A 151 1.01 -3.56 -14.84
CA PHE A 151 2.01 -2.50 -15.04
C PHE A 151 3.41 -3.00 -14.73
N ASN A 152 4.45 -2.31 -15.24
CA ASN A 152 5.81 -2.57 -14.81
C ASN A 152 6.04 -1.97 -13.43
N PRO A 153 6.25 -2.78 -12.37
CA PRO A 153 6.27 -2.24 -11.01
C PRO A 153 7.47 -1.32 -10.72
N CYS A 154 8.48 -1.36 -11.58
CA CYS A 154 9.69 -0.56 -11.45
C CYS A 154 9.61 0.79 -12.17
N GLN A 155 8.48 1.12 -12.80
CA GLN A 155 8.24 2.40 -13.44
C GLN A 155 7.25 3.23 -12.62
N VAL A 156 7.40 4.55 -12.69
CA VAL A 156 6.41 5.48 -12.11
C VAL A 156 5.19 5.49 -13.02
N ILE A 157 4.02 5.17 -12.48
CA ILE A 157 2.73 5.32 -13.18
C ILE A 157 2.32 6.78 -13.10
N ARG A 158 2.29 7.45 -14.25
CA ARG A 158 1.78 8.82 -14.39
C ARG A 158 0.30 8.77 -14.69
N TYR A 159 -0.53 9.34 -13.82
CA TYR A 159 -1.97 9.33 -13.99
C TYR A 159 -2.53 10.75 -14.12
N GLN A 160 -3.58 10.89 -14.91
CA GLN A 160 -4.37 12.11 -15.01
C GLN A 160 -5.79 11.88 -14.51
N VAL A 161 -6.47 12.97 -14.18
CA VAL A 161 -7.85 12.92 -13.72
C VAL A 161 -8.73 13.80 -14.61
N ASN A 162 -9.83 13.26 -15.10
CA ASN A 162 -10.92 14.04 -15.67
C ASN A 162 -11.98 14.23 -14.61
N ASP A 163 -12.07 15.44 -14.08
CA ASP A 163 -12.90 15.85 -12.96
C ASP A 163 -14.05 16.76 -13.39
N ALA A 164 -14.38 16.79 -14.68
CA ALA A 164 -15.41 17.69 -15.21
C ALA A 164 -16.79 17.50 -14.53
N GLU A 165 -17.15 16.26 -14.20
CA GLU A 165 -18.46 15.94 -13.59
C GLU A 165 -18.48 16.07 -12.06
N VAL A 166 -17.32 16.05 -11.40
CA VAL A 166 -17.21 15.88 -9.94
C VAL A 166 -16.36 16.96 -9.25
N GLY A 167 -15.77 17.84 -10.04
CA GLY A 167 -14.94 18.94 -9.57
C GLY A 167 -13.71 18.52 -8.75
N PRO A 168 -13.10 19.48 -8.03
CA PRO A 168 -11.92 19.26 -7.20
C PRO A 168 -12.04 18.12 -6.18
N THR A 169 -13.23 17.87 -5.64
CA THR A 169 -13.48 16.83 -4.64
C THR A 169 -13.25 15.44 -5.21
N GLY A 170 -13.81 15.13 -6.39
CA GLY A 170 -13.55 13.85 -7.05
C GLY A 170 -12.10 13.69 -7.49
N ARG A 171 -11.43 14.79 -7.87
CA ARG A 171 -9.99 14.78 -8.12
C ARG A 171 -9.17 14.41 -6.88
N GLU A 172 -9.53 14.91 -5.71
CA GLU A 172 -8.87 14.55 -4.46
C GLU A 172 -9.13 13.09 -4.09
N LEU A 173 -10.36 12.60 -4.29
CA LEU A 173 -10.72 11.19 -4.13
C LEU A 173 -9.82 10.29 -5.00
N ALA A 174 -9.58 10.66 -6.26
CA ALA A 174 -8.67 9.95 -7.16
C ALA A 174 -7.24 9.88 -6.60
N LYS A 175 -6.74 10.98 -6.04
CA LYS A 175 -5.38 11.05 -5.50
C LYS A 175 -5.22 10.12 -4.30
N GLN A 176 -6.17 10.17 -3.36
CA GLN A 176 -6.21 9.30 -2.19
C GLN A 176 -6.33 7.82 -2.57
N ALA A 177 -7.15 7.49 -3.58
CA ALA A 177 -7.23 6.13 -4.11
C ALA A 177 -5.89 5.64 -4.68
N MET A 178 -5.20 6.50 -5.44
CA MET A 178 -3.87 6.17 -5.99
C MET A 178 -2.78 6.07 -4.92
N GLU A 179 -2.92 6.74 -3.78
CA GLU A 179 -2.05 6.55 -2.62
C GLU A 179 -2.24 5.16 -2.00
N GLN A 180 -3.48 4.71 -1.80
CA GLN A 180 -3.76 3.34 -1.35
C GLN A 180 -3.18 2.29 -2.32
N VAL A 181 -3.26 2.54 -3.62
CA VAL A 181 -2.68 1.67 -4.66
C VAL A 181 -1.15 1.65 -4.57
N ALA A 182 -0.52 2.78 -4.32
CA ALA A 182 0.93 2.86 -4.12
C ALA A 182 1.36 2.04 -2.89
N TRP A 183 0.59 2.09 -1.80
CA TRP A 183 0.80 1.25 -0.62
C TRP A 183 0.59 -0.24 -0.89
N ALA A 184 -0.48 -0.60 -1.59
CA ALA A 184 -0.84 -1.99 -1.90
C ALA A 184 0.16 -2.68 -2.85
N THR A 185 0.74 -1.91 -3.78
CA THR A 185 1.59 -2.45 -4.85
C THR A 185 3.08 -2.15 -4.66
N GLY A 186 3.43 -1.09 -3.93
CA GLY A 186 4.78 -0.51 -3.90
C GLY A 186 5.19 0.18 -5.21
N ILE A 187 4.26 0.35 -6.16
CA ILE A 187 4.50 1.08 -7.41
C ILE A 187 4.42 2.57 -7.11
N LYS A 188 5.38 3.33 -7.63
CA LYS A 188 5.35 4.79 -7.52
C LYS A 188 4.28 5.35 -8.45
N VAL A 189 3.47 6.26 -7.94
CA VAL A 189 2.43 6.95 -8.71
C VAL A 189 2.77 8.44 -8.76
N LYS A 190 2.39 9.12 -9.85
CA LYS A 190 2.57 10.57 -10.00
C LYS A 190 1.34 11.16 -10.68
N TYR A 191 0.67 12.08 -9.99
CA TYR A 191 -0.38 12.89 -10.60
C TYR A 191 0.24 13.80 -11.68
N ALA A 192 -0.38 13.81 -12.86
CA ALA A 192 0.10 14.48 -14.07
C ALA A 192 -0.91 15.52 -14.60
N GLY A 193 -1.70 16.11 -13.71
CA GLY A 193 -2.68 17.14 -14.01
C GLY A 193 -4.04 16.61 -14.45
N THR A 194 -4.92 17.53 -14.82
CA THR A 194 -6.27 17.21 -15.31
C THR A 194 -6.26 16.84 -16.79
N THR A 195 -7.37 16.26 -17.25
CA THR A 195 -7.58 15.90 -18.66
C THR A 195 -9.06 15.94 -19.00
N LYS A 196 -9.39 16.03 -20.30
CA LYS A 196 -10.77 15.88 -20.82
C LYS A 196 -11.05 14.47 -21.35
N VAL A 197 -10.05 13.58 -21.27
CA VAL A 197 -10.19 12.20 -21.75
C VAL A 197 -11.14 11.45 -20.84
N VAL A 198 -12.12 10.78 -21.43
CA VAL A 198 -12.98 9.80 -20.74
C VAL A 198 -12.64 8.42 -21.29
N PRO A 199 -11.98 7.56 -20.51
CA PRO A 199 -11.74 6.17 -20.91
C PRO A 199 -13.01 5.44 -21.30
N PHE A 200 -12.87 4.45 -22.17
CA PHE A 200 -13.95 3.55 -22.62
C PHE A 200 -15.12 4.20 -23.37
N ARG A 201 -15.17 5.55 -23.51
CA ARG A 201 -16.14 6.27 -24.36
C ARG A 201 -16.14 5.77 -25.81
N HIS A 202 -14.96 5.42 -26.30
CA HIS A 202 -14.77 4.84 -27.62
C HIS A 202 -14.05 3.49 -27.50
N LYS A 203 -14.28 2.59 -28.46
CA LYS A 203 -13.63 1.26 -28.55
C LYS A 203 -12.11 1.33 -28.40
N ARG A 204 -11.49 2.43 -28.84
CA ARG A 204 -10.05 2.69 -28.72
C ARG A 204 -9.82 4.08 -28.12
N THR A 205 -9.67 4.14 -26.81
CA THR A 205 -9.21 5.37 -26.15
C THR A 205 -7.68 5.47 -26.26
N LYS A 206 -7.18 6.62 -26.69
CA LYS A 206 -5.74 6.95 -26.68
C LYS A 206 -5.47 7.97 -25.58
N LEU A 207 -4.50 7.67 -24.73
CA LEU A 207 -4.02 8.62 -23.72
C LEU A 207 -2.93 9.51 -24.30
N ARG A 208 -2.71 10.67 -23.68
CA ARG A 208 -1.57 11.55 -24.01
C ARG A 208 -0.25 10.80 -23.81
N LYS A 209 0.73 11.04 -24.67
CA LYS A 209 2.07 10.45 -24.53
C LYS A 209 2.64 10.74 -23.13
N GLY A 210 3.15 9.71 -22.46
CA GLY A 210 3.69 9.81 -21.10
C GLY A 210 2.63 9.77 -19.99
N VAL A 211 1.37 9.45 -20.30
CA VAL A 211 0.31 9.15 -19.34
C VAL A 211 0.00 7.65 -19.41
N ASP A 212 0.03 7.00 -18.25
CA ASP A 212 -0.15 5.55 -18.10
C ASP A 212 -1.56 5.19 -17.64
N LEU A 213 -2.27 6.12 -16.98
CA LEU A 213 -3.62 5.91 -16.45
C LEU A 213 -4.45 7.21 -16.53
N VAL A 214 -5.72 7.10 -16.89
CA VAL A 214 -6.70 8.18 -16.68
C VAL A 214 -7.82 7.67 -15.79
N ILE A 215 -8.17 8.46 -14.79
CA ILE A 215 -9.35 8.28 -13.94
C ILE A 215 -10.35 9.35 -14.33
N ALA A 216 -11.59 8.96 -14.61
CA ALA A 216 -12.64 9.87 -15.04
C ALA A 216 -13.99 9.54 -14.39
N TRP A 217 -14.91 10.48 -14.50
CA TRP A 217 -16.32 10.34 -14.21
C TRP A 217 -17.11 10.68 -15.47
N ALA A 218 -18.22 9.99 -15.69
CA ALA A 218 -19.07 10.22 -16.83
C ALA A 218 -20.50 9.77 -16.56
N ARG A 219 -21.46 10.51 -17.11
CA ARG A 219 -22.87 10.14 -17.17
C ARG A 219 -23.13 8.99 -18.14
N GLU A 220 -24.28 8.35 -18.01
CA GLU A 220 -24.71 7.21 -18.83
C GLU A 220 -24.83 7.56 -20.31
N ASP A 221 -25.24 8.79 -20.62
CA ASP A 221 -25.35 9.26 -22.01
C ASP A 221 -23.97 9.31 -22.71
N ARG A 222 -22.86 9.40 -21.96
CA ARG A 222 -21.49 9.48 -22.49
C ARG A 222 -20.83 8.12 -22.72
N ILE A 223 -21.24 7.08 -22.01
CA ILE A 223 -20.64 5.74 -22.05
C ILE A 223 -21.71 4.71 -22.38
N LYS A 224 -21.58 4.04 -23.55
CA LYS A 224 -22.59 3.07 -24.02
C LYS A 224 -22.86 1.93 -23.02
N GLN A 225 -21.82 1.50 -22.31
CA GLN A 225 -21.90 0.39 -21.34
C GLN A 225 -22.67 0.76 -20.06
N PHE A 226 -22.92 2.03 -19.81
CA PHE A 226 -23.66 2.47 -18.63
C PHE A 226 -25.17 2.57 -18.88
N ARG A 227 -25.58 2.88 -20.11
CA ARG A 227 -26.97 3.17 -20.47
C ARG A 227 -27.94 2.05 -20.08
N GLY A 228 -28.89 2.35 -19.20
CA GLY A 228 -29.94 1.42 -18.79
C GLY A 228 -29.39 0.22 -18.00
N THR A 229 -28.26 0.40 -17.33
CA THR A 229 -27.60 -0.64 -16.54
C THR A 229 -27.38 -0.18 -15.10
N THR A 230 -27.05 -1.11 -14.22
CA THR A 230 -26.63 -0.80 -12.84
C THR A 230 -25.12 -0.59 -12.72
N VAL A 231 -24.39 -0.42 -13.82
CA VAL A 231 -22.92 -0.40 -13.77
C VAL A 231 -22.40 0.85 -13.07
N GLY A 232 -21.65 0.67 -11.97
CA GLY A 232 -21.00 1.74 -11.20
C GLY A 232 -19.71 2.24 -11.83
N GLY A 233 -19.02 1.41 -12.61
CA GLY A 233 -17.78 1.81 -13.25
C GLY A 233 -17.22 0.80 -14.24
N LEU A 234 -16.16 1.26 -14.92
CA LEU A 234 -15.31 0.46 -15.80
C LEU A 234 -13.86 0.74 -15.50
N GLY A 235 -13.09 -0.31 -15.31
CA GLY A 235 -11.68 -0.27 -15.01
C GLY A 235 -10.93 -1.33 -15.79
N GLY A 236 -9.73 -1.00 -16.25
CA GLY A 236 -8.93 -2.00 -16.93
C GLY A 236 -7.81 -1.44 -17.80
N PRO A 237 -6.98 -2.33 -18.35
CA PRO A 237 -6.03 -1.93 -19.37
C PRO A 237 -6.79 -1.33 -20.57
N LEU A 238 -6.14 -0.45 -21.33
CA LEU A 238 -6.58 0.02 -22.64
C LEU A 238 -5.71 -0.60 -23.73
N TRP A 239 -4.40 -0.65 -23.46
CA TRP A 239 -3.40 -1.19 -24.37
C TRP A 239 -2.33 -1.94 -23.56
N GLY A 240 -1.89 -3.07 -24.10
CA GLY A 240 -0.76 -3.79 -23.55
C GLY A 240 0.09 -4.44 -24.62
N ARG A 241 1.25 -4.92 -24.19
CA ARG A 241 2.19 -5.67 -25.04
C ARG A 241 2.72 -6.89 -24.32
N ALA A 242 3.09 -7.91 -25.08
CA ALA A 242 3.70 -9.08 -24.46
C ALA A 242 5.07 -8.73 -23.86
N ALA A 243 5.33 -9.30 -22.69
CA ALA A 243 6.51 -9.04 -21.89
C ALA A 243 6.86 -10.25 -21.02
N ILE A 244 7.98 -10.18 -20.32
CA ILE A 244 8.44 -11.24 -19.41
C ILE A 244 8.60 -10.63 -18.02
N ALA A 245 7.88 -11.20 -17.06
CA ALA A 245 8.08 -10.90 -15.64
C ALA A 245 9.45 -11.43 -15.21
N ARG A 246 10.24 -10.62 -14.50
CA ARG A 246 11.57 -11.05 -14.04
C ARG A 246 11.48 -12.23 -13.08
N LYS A 247 10.56 -12.19 -12.12
CA LYS A 247 10.35 -13.31 -11.18
C LYS A 247 9.70 -14.48 -11.92
N GLY A 248 10.40 -15.60 -11.97
CA GLY A 248 9.90 -16.84 -12.58
C GLY A 248 9.81 -16.83 -14.10
N HIS A 249 10.34 -15.81 -14.79
CA HIS A 249 10.43 -15.74 -16.26
C HIS A 249 9.10 -15.97 -16.99
N ARG A 250 7.98 -15.59 -16.35
CA ARG A 250 6.62 -15.85 -16.88
C ARG A 250 6.25 -14.84 -17.95
N LYS A 251 5.59 -15.32 -19.01
CA LYS A 251 4.94 -14.47 -20.02
C LYS A 251 3.79 -13.68 -19.38
N VAL A 252 3.74 -12.40 -19.67
CA VAL A 252 2.74 -11.45 -19.16
C VAL A 252 2.36 -10.43 -20.24
N TRP A 253 1.24 -9.74 -20.05
CA TRP A 253 0.90 -8.54 -20.81
C TRP A 253 1.26 -7.31 -19.99
N LEU A 254 2.28 -6.59 -20.43
CA LEU A 254 2.66 -5.31 -19.85
C LEU A 254 1.64 -4.26 -20.26
N THR A 255 0.87 -3.77 -19.30
CA THR A 255 -0.03 -2.63 -19.46
C THR A 255 0.79 -1.39 -19.82
N GLN A 256 0.47 -0.78 -20.97
CA GLN A 256 1.08 0.47 -21.42
C GLN A 256 0.20 1.68 -21.11
N SER A 257 -1.11 1.46 -21.08
CA SER A 257 -2.09 2.45 -20.66
C SER A 257 -3.32 1.74 -20.09
N ALA A 258 -3.95 2.33 -19.08
CA ALA A 258 -5.19 1.87 -18.49
C ALA A 258 -6.18 3.03 -18.33
N GLY A 259 -7.43 2.68 -18.06
CA GLY A 259 -8.50 3.64 -17.83
C GLY A 259 -9.37 3.21 -16.66
N VAL A 260 -9.93 4.21 -15.99
CA VAL A 260 -10.99 4.06 -15.00
C VAL A 260 -12.06 5.11 -15.32
N THR A 261 -13.32 4.72 -15.35
CA THR A 261 -14.46 5.63 -15.54
C THR A 261 -15.59 5.21 -14.63
N LEU A 262 -16.03 6.14 -13.78
CA LEU A 262 -17.12 5.94 -12.83
C LEU A 262 -18.42 6.53 -13.40
N ASN A 263 -19.53 5.81 -13.22
CA ASN A 263 -20.85 6.22 -13.70
C ASN A 263 -21.52 7.20 -12.72
N THR A 264 -21.54 8.49 -13.06
CA THR A 264 -22.06 9.52 -12.16
C THR A 264 -23.54 9.41 -11.86
N ASP A 265 -24.31 8.81 -12.76
CA ASP A 265 -25.76 8.77 -12.61
C ASP A 265 -26.20 7.75 -11.54
N GLN A 266 -25.30 6.84 -11.15
CA GLN A 266 -25.49 5.97 -9.98
C GLN A 266 -25.51 6.75 -8.65
N TRP A 267 -25.04 8.00 -8.66
CA TRP A 267 -24.94 8.85 -7.46
C TRP A 267 -25.75 10.15 -7.57
N SER A 268 -26.44 10.40 -8.70
CA SER A 268 -27.17 11.65 -8.95
C SER A 268 -28.63 11.65 -8.51
N ASN A 269 -29.22 10.50 -8.18
CA ASN A 269 -30.65 10.38 -7.81
C ASN A 269 -30.95 10.75 -6.34
N GLY A 270 -30.27 11.76 -5.79
CA GLY A 270 -30.53 12.29 -4.44
C GLY A 270 -29.94 11.47 -3.28
N THR A 271 -29.45 10.25 -3.52
CA THR A 271 -28.68 9.49 -2.51
C THR A 271 -27.22 9.93 -2.55
N GLN A 272 -26.81 10.78 -1.61
CA GLN A 272 -25.40 11.14 -1.46
C GLN A 272 -24.63 9.93 -0.93
N TYR A 273 -23.87 9.29 -1.81
CA TYR A 273 -23.02 8.18 -1.38
C TYR A 273 -21.77 8.71 -0.66
N PRO A 274 -21.40 8.08 0.46
CA PRO A 274 -20.18 8.46 1.16
C PRO A 274 -18.96 8.32 0.26
N ALA A 275 -17.96 9.17 0.48
CA ALA A 275 -16.71 9.12 -0.28
C ALA A 275 -15.90 7.86 0.05
N TRP A 276 -15.66 7.58 1.34
CA TRP A 276 -14.79 6.50 1.80
C TRP A 276 -15.51 5.50 2.70
N ASP A 277 -16.06 5.99 3.80
CA ASP A 277 -16.73 5.18 4.82
C ASP A 277 -18.18 5.65 4.97
N GLY A 278 -19.13 4.73 5.13
CA GLY A 278 -20.50 5.09 5.51
C GLY A 278 -21.51 3.94 5.46
N PRO A 279 -22.81 4.23 5.61
CA PRO A 279 -23.85 3.22 5.81
C PRO A 279 -24.24 2.46 4.52
N ALA A 280 -23.74 2.90 3.37
CA ALA A 280 -23.99 2.30 2.06
C ALA A 280 -22.68 2.22 1.26
N PHE A 281 -22.69 1.38 0.23
CA PHE A 281 -21.54 1.14 -0.65
C PHE A 281 -20.99 2.45 -1.25
N THR A 282 -19.70 2.75 -1.06
CA THR A 282 -19.16 4.10 -1.26
C THR A 282 -18.59 4.33 -2.67
N VAL A 283 -18.49 5.61 -3.07
CA VAL A 283 -17.84 5.98 -4.35
C VAL A 283 -16.38 5.52 -4.35
N GLY A 284 -15.70 5.61 -3.20
CA GLY A 284 -14.34 5.13 -3.03
C GLY A 284 -14.20 3.62 -3.22
N GLN A 285 -15.21 2.81 -2.85
CA GLN A 285 -15.19 1.37 -3.09
C GLN A 285 -15.25 1.06 -4.59
N VAL A 286 -16.15 1.70 -5.32
CA VAL A 286 -16.21 1.58 -6.79
C VAL A 286 -14.89 2.03 -7.41
N LEU A 287 -14.37 3.20 -7.00
CA LEU A 287 -13.13 3.73 -7.52
C LEU A 287 -11.93 2.78 -7.31
N LEU A 288 -11.75 2.27 -6.09
CA LEU A 288 -10.67 1.33 -5.80
C LEU A 288 -10.85 -0.01 -6.52
N HIS A 289 -12.08 -0.48 -6.67
CA HIS A 289 -12.37 -1.69 -7.44
C HIS A 289 -11.96 -1.54 -8.91
N GLU A 290 -12.38 -0.45 -9.56
CA GLU A 290 -12.04 -0.20 -10.96
C GLU A 290 -10.52 0.02 -11.14
N ILE A 291 -9.87 0.66 -10.17
CA ILE A 291 -8.40 0.75 -10.18
C ILE A 291 -7.78 -0.65 -9.98
N GLY A 292 -8.36 -1.52 -9.17
CA GLY A 292 -7.98 -2.93 -9.05
C GLY A 292 -7.95 -3.63 -10.41
N HIS A 293 -8.99 -3.43 -11.23
CA HIS A 293 -9.01 -3.91 -12.61
C HIS A 293 -7.93 -3.27 -13.49
N ALA A 294 -7.71 -1.95 -13.39
CA ALA A 294 -6.63 -1.27 -14.11
C ALA A 294 -5.24 -1.84 -13.78
N PHE A 295 -5.04 -2.30 -12.54
CA PHE A 295 -3.82 -2.97 -12.06
C PHE A 295 -3.80 -4.49 -12.29
N GLY A 296 -4.82 -5.02 -12.97
CA GLY A 296 -4.86 -6.38 -13.50
C GLY A 296 -5.57 -7.38 -12.60
N LEU A 297 -6.24 -6.95 -11.52
CA LEU A 297 -7.13 -7.84 -10.77
C LEU A 297 -8.40 -8.15 -11.57
N ARG A 298 -8.97 -9.33 -11.34
CA ARG A 298 -10.31 -9.69 -11.85
C ARG A 298 -11.29 -9.87 -10.69
N HIS A 299 -12.56 -9.97 -11.02
CA HIS A 299 -13.61 -10.29 -10.08
C HIS A 299 -13.37 -11.58 -9.28
N VAL A 300 -13.81 -11.56 -8.02
CA VAL A 300 -13.81 -12.68 -7.08
C VAL A 300 -15.26 -13.02 -6.72
N LYS A 301 -15.89 -13.90 -7.51
CA LYS A 301 -17.35 -14.11 -7.51
C LYS A 301 -17.95 -14.75 -6.24
N LYS A 302 -17.17 -15.41 -5.39
CA LYS A 302 -17.67 -16.20 -4.24
C LYS A 302 -17.35 -15.58 -2.87
N HIS A 303 -16.74 -14.40 -2.85
CA HIS A 303 -16.17 -13.83 -1.64
C HIS A 303 -16.59 -12.35 -1.54
N PRO A 304 -17.80 -12.07 -1.05
CA PRO A 304 -18.35 -10.71 -0.97
C PRO A 304 -17.68 -9.82 0.07
N ASP A 305 -16.78 -10.39 0.87
CA ASP A 305 -15.84 -9.72 1.75
C ASP A 305 -14.62 -9.13 1.02
N GLN A 306 -14.41 -9.47 -0.27
CA GLN A 306 -13.36 -8.88 -1.11
C GLN A 306 -13.89 -7.64 -1.84
N LEU A 307 -13.05 -6.61 -1.96
CA LEU A 307 -13.41 -5.43 -2.73
C LEU A 307 -13.63 -5.77 -4.21
N MET A 308 -12.88 -6.73 -4.75
CA MET A 308 -13.06 -7.23 -6.12
C MET A 308 -14.28 -8.17 -6.29
N TYR A 309 -15.23 -8.21 -5.36
CA TYR A 309 -16.51 -8.87 -5.58
C TYR A 309 -17.32 -8.12 -6.66
N PRO A 310 -17.99 -8.79 -7.61
CA PRO A 310 -18.67 -8.15 -8.75
C PRO A 310 -20.01 -7.48 -8.39
N SER A 311 -20.14 -6.90 -7.20
CA SER A 311 -21.32 -6.15 -6.73
C SER A 311 -20.94 -5.39 -5.44
N ASN A 312 -21.90 -4.79 -4.73
CA ASN A 312 -21.70 -3.97 -3.51
C ASN A 312 -20.96 -4.68 -2.36
N GLY A 313 -20.79 -6.01 -2.42
CA GLY A 313 -20.14 -6.77 -1.36
C GLY A 313 -20.89 -6.68 -0.03
N LEU A 314 -20.18 -6.91 1.08
CA LEU A 314 -20.71 -6.78 2.43
C LEU A 314 -20.11 -5.58 3.17
N PRO A 315 -20.87 -4.89 4.05
CA PRO A 315 -20.28 -3.97 5.01
C PRO A 315 -19.37 -4.71 5.99
N ASP A 316 -18.50 -3.99 6.69
CA ASP A 316 -17.71 -4.54 7.79
C ASP A 316 -18.61 -5.05 8.93
N PRO A 317 -18.08 -5.83 9.89
CA PRO A 317 -18.90 -6.41 10.97
C PRO A 317 -19.69 -5.39 11.81
N ASP A 318 -19.28 -4.12 11.79
CA ASP A 318 -19.95 -3.00 12.44
C ASP A 318 -21.00 -2.30 11.55
N GLY A 319 -21.34 -2.88 10.40
CA GLY A 319 -22.35 -2.36 9.47
C GLY A 319 -21.86 -1.24 8.55
N VAL A 320 -20.59 -0.83 8.64
CA VAL A 320 -20.05 0.28 7.84
C VAL A 320 -19.36 -0.25 6.57
N PHE A 321 -19.71 0.32 5.43
CA PHE A 321 -18.98 0.13 4.19
C PHE A 321 -17.73 0.99 4.17
N ARG A 322 -16.57 0.40 3.89
CA ARG A 322 -15.27 1.09 3.88
C ARG A 322 -14.52 0.88 2.57
N ALA A 323 -14.07 1.96 1.96
CA ALA A 323 -13.28 1.97 0.74
C ALA A 323 -11.81 1.65 1.01
N ARG A 324 -11.54 0.36 1.24
CA ARG A 324 -10.21 -0.20 1.52
C ARG A 324 -10.09 -1.57 0.87
N TYR A 325 -8.87 -1.95 0.48
CA TYR A 325 -8.62 -3.29 -0.07
C TYR A 325 -8.74 -4.38 1.01
N SER A 326 -9.36 -5.51 0.65
CA SER A 326 -9.41 -6.71 1.48
C SER A 326 -8.15 -7.57 1.32
N ARG A 327 -8.02 -8.63 2.11
CA ARG A 327 -6.79 -9.45 2.18
C ARG A 327 -6.43 -10.10 0.86
N GLY A 328 -7.41 -10.60 0.13
CA GLY A 328 -7.21 -11.18 -1.20
C GLY A 328 -6.77 -10.11 -2.20
N ASP A 329 -7.45 -8.97 -2.22
CA ASP A 329 -7.10 -7.84 -3.09
C ASP A 329 -5.66 -7.36 -2.86
N LEU A 330 -5.26 -7.15 -1.59
CA LEU A 330 -3.88 -6.79 -1.22
C LEU A 330 -2.87 -7.85 -1.68
N ALA A 331 -3.17 -9.13 -1.50
CA ALA A 331 -2.30 -10.22 -1.97
C ALA A 331 -2.18 -10.25 -3.51
N GLY A 332 -3.27 -9.96 -4.22
CA GLY A 332 -3.28 -9.79 -5.67
C GLY A 332 -2.43 -8.60 -6.12
N MET A 333 -2.61 -7.43 -5.48
CA MET A 333 -1.87 -6.20 -5.75
C MET A 333 -0.37 -6.37 -5.50
N GLN A 334 0.03 -7.08 -4.43
CA GLN A 334 1.43 -7.40 -4.17
C GLN A 334 2.04 -8.28 -5.27
N GLN A 335 1.27 -9.20 -5.84
CA GLN A 335 1.72 -10.05 -6.96
C GLN A 335 1.78 -9.32 -8.31
N SER A 336 1.04 -8.22 -8.47
CA SER A 336 1.15 -7.28 -9.59
C SER A 336 2.13 -6.13 -9.32
N GLY A 337 2.66 -6.05 -8.09
CA GLY A 337 3.45 -4.95 -7.57
C GLY A 337 4.94 -5.22 -7.47
N LEU A 338 5.64 -4.34 -6.75
CA LEU A 338 7.10 -4.28 -6.68
C LEU A 338 7.72 -5.55 -6.09
N ALA A 339 6.99 -6.26 -5.21
CA ALA A 339 7.40 -7.55 -4.66
C ALA A 339 7.52 -8.66 -5.73
N ALA A 340 6.80 -8.55 -6.84
CA ALA A 340 6.93 -9.44 -8.00
C ALA A 340 8.13 -9.11 -8.90
N GLY A 341 8.79 -7.96 -8.70
CA GLY A 341 9.93 -7.50 -9.48
C GLY A 341 9.54 -6.84 -10.81
N CYS A 342 10.56 -6.32 -11.52
CA CYS A 342 10.33 -5.58 -12.76
C CYS A 342 9.86 -6.48 -13.92
N VAL A 343 9.26 -5.85 -14.91
CA VAL A 343 8.91 -6.47 -16.19
C VAL A 343 9.88 -5.98 -17.27
N ARG A 344 10.35 -6.88 -18.14
CA ARG A 344 11.17 -6.52 -19.31
C ARG A 344 10.40 -6.79 -20.59
N LYS A 345 10.69 -5.99 -21.64
CA LYS A 345 10.13 -6.23 -22.97
C LYS A 345 10.50 -7.64 -23.43
N ALA A 346 9.55 -8.30 -24.08
CA ALA A 346 9.82 -9.54 -24.78
C ALA A 346 10.03 -9.23 -26.27
N TYR A 347 11.09 -9.78 -26.85
CA TYR A 347 11.36 -9.68 -28.28
C TYR A 347 10.69 -10.88 -28.97
N TRP A 348 9.42 -10.73 -29.36
CA TRP A 348 8.70 -11.78 -30.10
C TRP A 348 8.84 -11.56 -31.62
N ARG A 349 9.06 -12.66 -32.37
CA ARG A 349 9.22 -12.64 -33.83
C ARG A 349 7.92 -12.25 -34.57
N SER A 350 6.72 -12.49 -34.03
CA SER A 350 5.45 -12.11 -34.68
C SER A 350 4.93 -10.72 -34.30
N ARG A 351 4.34 -9.98 -35.27
CA ARG A 351 3.77 -8.64 -35.06
C ARG A 351 2.48 -8.66 -34.20
N THR A 352 1.66 -9.70 -34.29
CA THR A 352 0.37 -9.87 -33.57
C THR A 352 0.51 -10.22 -32.08
N ALA A 353 1.72 -10.55 -31.63
CA ALA A 353 2.05 -10.74 -30.22
C ALA A 353 2.58 -9.46 -29.55
N ARG A 354 2.85 -8.39 -30.32
CA ARG A 354 3.53 -7.20 -29.79
C ARG A 354 2.59 -6.21 -29.12
N VAL A 355 1.34 -6.09 -29.55
CA VAL A 355 0.36 -5.19 -28.94
C VAL A 355 -1.01 -5.85 -29.03
N ALA A 356 -1.78 -5.84 -27.95
CA ALA A 356 -3.16 -6.31 -27.94
C ALA A 356 -4.07 -5.23 -27.33
N PRO A 357 -5.29 -5.06 -27.87
CA PRO A 357 -6.33 -4.35 -27.15
C PRO A 357 -6.59 -5.10 -25.84
N ALA A 358 -6.88 -4.34 -24.80
CA ALA A 358 -7.33 -4.92 -23.55
C ALA A 358 -8.64 -5.70 -23.72
N PRO A 359 -8.89 -6.72 -22.87
CA PRO A 359 -10.23 -7.26 -22.72
C PRO A 359 -11.18 -6.14 -22.32
N ILE A 360 -12.43 -6.25 -22.74
CA ILE A 360 -13.48 -5.35 -22.28
C ILE A 360 -13.54 -5.47 -20.74
N PRO A 361 -13.51 -4.35 -20.00
CA PRO A 361 -13.71 -4.37 -18.56
C PRO A 361 -14.96 -5.18 -18.19
N GLU A 362 -14.84 -6.06 -17.20
CA GLU A 362 -16.04 -6.64 -16.59
C GLU A 362 -16.69 -5.52 -15.75
N PRO A 363 -17.94 -5.13 -16.02
CA PRO A 363 -18.56 -4.04 -15.28
C PRO A 363 -18.90 -4.48 -13.85
N MET A 364 -18.77 -3.58 -12.89
CA MET A 364 -19.32 -3.77 -11.54
C MET A 364 -20.73 -3.18 -11.47
N PRO A 365 -21.79 -3.98 -11.26
CA PRO A 365 -23.11 -3.47 -10.92
C PRO A 365 -23.13 -2.91 -9.48
N VAL A 366 -23.69 -1.73 -9.31
CA VAL A 366 -24.06 -1.12 -8.03
C VAL A 366 -25.57 -1.22 -7.87
N THR A 367 -26.02 -1.84 -6.78
CA THR A 367 -27.45 -1.84 -6.45
C THR A 367 -27.73 -0.72 -5.45
N THR A 368 -28.66 0.18 -5.75
CA THR A 368 -29.23 1.06 -4.72
C THR A 368 -29.95 0.20 -3.68
N PRO A 369 -29.86 0.51 -2.37
CA PRO A 369 -30.80 -0.04 -1.42
C PRO A 369 -32.21 0.34 -1.91
N ARG A 370 -33.09 -0.64 -2.10
CA ARG A 370 -34.52 -0.33 -2.20
C ARG A 370 -34.89 0.27 -0.84
N GLY A 371 -35.42 1.49 -0.87
CA GLY A 371 -35.97 2.16 0.30
C GLY A 371 -37.11 1.38 0.93
#